data_AF-A0AAE1F893-F1
#
_entry.id   AF-A0AAE1F893-F1
#
_cell.length_a   1.000
_cell.length_b   1.000
_cell.length_c   1.000
_cell.angle_alpha   90.00
_cell.angle_beta   90.00
_cell.angle_gamma   90.00
#
_symmetry.space_group_name_H-M   'P 1'
#
loop_
_entity.id
_entity.type
_entity.pdbx_description
1 polymer ?
#
loop_
_entity_poly.entity_id
_entity_poly.type
_entity_poly.pdbx_seq_one_letter_code
_entity_poly.pdbx_strand_id
1 'polypeptide(L)'
;LPDEQPKIEGDVKGHYSVGNTVNLNCTSSPSVPAAQLVWFVNDEQAPEEHTHTYPEEKGAKGLLVSHKSLTFNLSENHFIGGELKLKCTATIETLYLSSDEHSQQINNNNNNNIPQGKSWITSTADPASSASSFWNGGKILSPSLLLLLLHR
;
A
#
# COMPACT_ATOMS: atom_id res chain seq x y z
N LEU A 1 -12.34 -9.38 -1.66
CA LEU A 1 -12.16 -7.90 -1.82
C LEU A 1 -13.52 -7.25 -1.58
N PRO A 2 -13.60 -5.96 -1.25
CA PRO A 2 -14.89 -5.28 -1.12
C PRO A 2 -15.54 -5.18 -2.50
N ASP A 3 -16.84 -5.41 -2.58
CA ASP A 3 -17.57 -5.42 -3.86
C ASP A 3 -18.01 -4.01 -4.30
N GLU A 4 -17.99 -3.06 -3.37
CA GLU A 4 -18.43 -1.68 -3.57
C GLU A 4 -17.46 -0.67 -2.94
N GLN A 5 -17.54 0.58 -3.39
CA GLN A 5 -16.83 1.71 -2.79
C GLN A 5 -17.34 1.98 -1.37
N PRO A 6 -16.51 2.54 -0.47
CA PRO A 6 -16.96 2.91 0.85
C PRO A 6 -18.04 3.99 0.77
N LYS A 7 -19.02 3.90 1.68
CA LYS A 7 -20.14 4.83 1.73
C LYS A 7 -19.88 5.89 2.80
N ILE A 8 -20.00 7.16 2.42
CA ILE A 8 -20.00 8.30 3.35
C ILE A 8 -21.42 8.58 3.82
N GLU A 9 -21.61 8.68 5.12
CA GLU A 9 -22.88 8.89 5.81
C GLU A 9 -22.77 10.09 6.76
N GLY A 10 -23.88 10.80 6.97
CA GLY A 10 -23.94 12.04 7.75
C GLY A 10 -24.54 13.19 6.92
N ASP A 11 -24.29 14.43 7.31
CA ASP A 11 -24.78 15.62 6.60
C ASP A 11 -23.94 15.96 5.36
N VAL A 12 -23.94 15.05 4.39
CA VAL A 12 -23.14 15.18 3.15
C VAL A 12 -23.82 16.05 2.08
N LYS A 13 -25.09 16.42 2.29
CA LYS A 13 -25.89 17.20 1.34
C LYS A 13 -26.19 18.62 1.83
N GLY A 14 -25.91 18.91 3.10
CA GLY A 14 -25.99 20.25 3.67
C GLY A 14 -24.94 21.18 3.06
N HIS A 15 -25.32 22.44 2.86
CA HIS A 15 -24.36 23.48 2.48
C HIS A 15 -23.47 23.79 3.68
N TYR A 16 -22.32 23.11 3.76
CA TYR A 16 -21.31 23.42 4.77
C TYR A 16 -20.85 24.86 4.61
N SER A 17 -20.95 25.61 5.71
CA SER A 17 -20.47 26.97 5.84
C SER A 17 -19.37 27.03 6.90
N VAL A 18 -18.56 28.09 6.85
CA VAL A 18 -17.57 28.39 7.89
C VAL A 18 -18.25 28.39 9.27
N GLY A 19 -17.62 27.75 10.25
CA GLY A 19 -18.16 27.59 11.60
C GLY A 19 -19.07 26.37 11.80
N ASN A 20 -19.43 25.64 10.74
CA ASN A 20 -20.09 24.34 10.91
C ASN A 20 -19.10 23.27 11.40
N THR A 21 -19.64 22.22 12.00
CA THR A 21 -18.87 21.03 12.35
C THR A 21 -19.16 19.94 11.31
N VAL A 22 -18.11 19.46 10.65
CA VAL A 22 -18.19 18.22 9.88
C VAL A 22 -18.27 17.08 10.87
N ASN A 23 -19.22 16.17 10.67
CA ASN A 23 -19.36 14.94 11.44
C ASN A 23 -19.90 13.88 10.49
N LEU A 24 -19.00 13.09 9.93
CA LEU A 24 -19.30 12.08 8.94
C LEU A 24 -18.80 10.72 9.40
N ASN A 25 -19.46 9.67 8.93
CA ASN A 25 -18.99 8.31 9.08
C ASN A 25 -18.73 7.70 7.70
N CYS A 26 -17.68 6.90 7.61
CA CYS A 26 -17.39 6.12 6.42
C CYS A 26 -17.52 4.65 6.76
N THR A 27 -18.27 3.91 5.93
CA THR A 27 -18.55 2.49 6.11
C THR A 27 -18.01 1.72 4.90
N SER A 28 -17.20 0.69 5.12
CA SER A 28 -16.70 -0.16 4.04
C SER A 28 -17.75 -1.13 3.53
N SER A 29 -17.58 -1.65 2.32
CA SER A 29 -18.27 -2.88 1.92
C SER A 29 -17.71 -4.09 2.70
N PRO A 30 -18.52 -5.12 3.02
CA PRO A 30 -18.06 -6.30 3.76
C PRO A 30 -16.92 -7.02 3.03
N SER A 31 -15.84 -7.37 3.74
CA SER A 31 -14.68 -8.05 3.14
C SER A 31 -13.84 -8.81 4.17
N VAL A 32 -12.96 -9.70 3.69
CA VAL A 32 -11.92 -10.35 4.51
C VAL A 32 -10.58 -10.27 3.76
N PRO A 33 -9.51 -9.74 4.39
CA PRO A 33 -9.54 -9.08 5.71
C PRO A 33 -10.37 -7.78 5.67
N ALA A 34 -10.65 -7.19 6.83
CA ALA A 34 -11.39 -5.93 6.91
C ALA A 34 -10.64 -4.84 6.13
N ALA A 35 -11.38 -3.97 5.44
CA ALA A 35 -10.78 -2.87 4.70
C ALA A 35 -10.28 -1.79 5.68
N GLN A 36 -9.09 -1.26 5.45
CA GLN A 36 -8.60 -0.08 6.14
C GLN A 36 -9.24 1.17 5.54
N LEU A 37 -9.78 2.04 6.40
CA LEU A 37 -10.41 3.30 5.97
C LEU A 37 -9.51 4.50 6.24
N VAL A 38 -9.38 5.37 5.24
CA VAL A 38 -8.60 6.61 5.32
C VAL A 38 -9.42 7.78 4.81
N TRP A 39 -9.50 8.83 5.62
CA TRP A 39 -10.16 10.08 5.28
C TRP A 39 -9.17 11.08 4.66
N PHE A 40 -9.66 11.84 3.70
CA PHE A 40 -8.94 12.93 3.06
C PHE A 40 -9.82 14.18 3.04
N VAL A 41 -9.22 15.33 3.37
CA VAL A 41 -9.79 16.66 3.26
C VAL A 41 -8.96 17.42 2.23
N ASN A 42 -9.57 17.85 1.13
CA ASN A 42 -8.90 18.51 0.01
C ASN A 42 -7.68 17.74 -0.51
N ASP A 43 -7.84 16.42 -0.67
CA ASP A 43 -6.82 15.48 -1.14
C ASP A 43 -5.61 15.28 -0.21
N GLU A 44 -5.60 15.91 0.97
CA GLU A 44 -4.65 15.63 2.05
C GLU A 44 -5.26 14.67 3.08
N GLN A 45 -4.46 13.75 3.61
CA GLN A 45 -4.94 12.80 4.61
C GLN A 45 -5.35 13.55 5.89
N ALA A 46 -6.55 13.24 6.39
CA ALA A 46 -7.05 13.86 7.61
C ALA A 46 -6.16 13.49 8.82
N PRO A 47 -5.82 14.45 9.69
CA PRO A 47 -5.11 14.20 10.94
C PRO A 47 -5.84 13.17 11.83
N GLU A 48 -5.08 12.38 12.59
CA GLU A 48 -5.66 11.32 13.42
C GLU A 48 -6.61 11.88 14.48
N GLU A 49 -6.33 13.05 15.04
CA GLU A 49 -7.17 13.74 16.02
C GLU A 49 -8.56 14.13 15.49
N HIS A 50 -8.73 14.19 14.17
CA HIS A 50 -10.00 14.45 13.51
C HIS A 50 -10.73 13.18 13.10
N THR A 51 -10.14 12.01 13.35
CA THR A 51 -10.72 10.73 12.94
C THR A 51 -10.85 9.77 14.11
N HIS A 52 -11.80 8.85 13.99
CA HIS A 52 -11.91 7.76 14.95
C HIS A 52 -12.23 6.47 14.22
N THR A 53 -11.40 5.45 14.42
CA THR A 53 -11.62 4.10 13.90
C THR A 53 -12.44 3.30 14.90
N TYR A 54 -13.58 2.78 14.48
CA TYR A 54 -14.41 1.92 15.32
C TYR A 54 -13.94 0.45 15.22
N PRO A 55 -14.25 -0.38 16.23
CA PRO A 55 -14.08 -1.82 16.11
C PRO A 55 -14.81 -2.37 14.88
N GLU A 56 -14.21 -3.35 14.22
CA GLU A 56 -14.78 -4.01 13.06
C GLU A 56 -16.11 -4.70 13.42
N GLU A 57 -17.12 -4.49 12.58
CA GLU A 57 -18.39 -5.18 12.69
C GLU A 57 -18.30 -6.53 11.95
N LYS A 58 -18.74 -7.61 12.61
CA LYS A 58 -18.87 -8.92 11.97
C LYS A 58 -20.21 -9.01 11.25
N GLY A 59 -20.15 -8.96 9.92
CA GLY A 59 -21.29 -9.16 9.05
C GLY A 59 -21.62 -10.65 8.83
N ALA A 60 -22.53 -10.90 7.89
CA ALA A 60 -22.92 -12.25 7.50
C ALA A 60 -21.72 -13.03 6.91
N LYS A 61 -21.74 -14.36 7.10
CA LYS A 61 -20.75 -15.29 6.53
C LYS A 61 -19.29 -15.00 6.93
N GLY A 62 -19.07 -14.32 8.05
CA GLY A 62 -17.72 -14.03 8.58
C GLY A 62 -17.01 -12.88 7.87
N LEU A 63 -17.71 -12.10 7.05
CA LEU A 63 -17.17 -10.88 6.46
C LEU A 63 -17.07 -9.77 7.50
N LEU A 64 -16.08 -8.89 7.35
CA LEU A 64 -15.81 -7.79 8.27
C LEU A 64 -16.16 -6.46 7.60
N VAL A 65 -16.77 -5.56 8.36
CA VAL A 65 -17.10 -4.21 7.95
C VAL A 65 -16.34 -3.23 8.83
N SER A 66 -15.66 -2.28 8.20
CA SER A 66 -14.91 -1.24 8.89
C SER A 66 -15.72 0.06 8.91
N HIS A 67 -15.57 0.81 10.01
CA HIS A 67 -16.12 2.15 10.13
C HIS A 67 -15.08 3.14 10.62
N LYS A 68 -15.09 4.36 10.06
CA LYS A 68 -14.22 5.45 10.50
C LYS A 68 -14.94 6.77 10.42
N SER A 69 -14.98 7.52 11.52
CA SER A 69 -15.56 8.87 11.53
C SER A 69 -14.52 9.93 11.17
N LEU A 70 -15.04 11.08 10.73
CA LEU A 70 -14.33 12.33 10.51
C LEU A 70 -15.10 13.46 11.20
N THR A 71 -14.45 14.13 12.16
CA THR A 71 -15.04 15.23 12.92
C THR A 71 -14.07 16.39 13.08
N PHE A 72 -14.44 17.57 12.57
CA PHE A 72 -13.66 18.80 12.74
C PHE A 72 -14.52 20.05 12.52
N ASN A 73 -14.06 21.20 13.01
CA ASN A 73 -14.72 22.48 12.79
C ASN A 73 -14.22 23.13 11.51
N LEU A 74 -15.15 23.57 10.66
CA LEU A 74 -14.83 24.23 9.41
C LEU A 74 -14.37 25.66 9.64
N SER A 75 -13.29 26.00 8.97
CA SER A 75 -12.70 27.33 8.88
C SER A 75 -12.49 27.70 7.42
N GLU A 76 -12.25 28.97 7.14
CA GLU A 76 -12.02 29.49 5.79
C GLU A 76 -10.92 28.73 5.03
N ASN A 77 -9.87 28.29 5.72
CA ASN A 77 -8.74 27.59 5.12
C ASN A 77 -9.10 26.22 4.50
N HIS A 78 -10.24 25.65 4.89
CA HIS A 78 -10.70 24.38 4.34
C HIS A 78 -11.43 24.54 3.00
N PHE A 79 -11.74 25.76 2.56
CA PHE A 79 -12.42 26.03 1.30
C PHE A 79 -11.42 26.49 0.24
N ILE A 80 -10.97 25.56 -0.60
CA ILE A 80 -10.01 25.84 -1.67
C ILE A 80 -10.81 26.21 -2.92
N GLY A 81 -10.68 27.46 -3.38
CA GLY A 81 -11.49 27.95 -4.50
C GLY A 81 -12.99 27.99 -4.20
N GLY A 82 -13.37 28.05 -2.92
CA GLY A 82 -14.76 28.02 -2.47
C GLY A 82 -15.37 26.61 -2.34
N GLU A 83 -14.58 25.55 -2.56
CA GLU A 83 -15.02 24.16 -2.47
C GLU A 83 -14.34 23.45 -1.29
N LEU A 84 -15.09 22.58 -0.61
CA LEU A 84 -14.59 21.61 0.35
C LEU A 84 -14.74 20.22 -0.26
N LYS A 85 -13.63 19.49 -0.42
CA LYS A 85 -13.64 18.11 -0.90
C LYS A 85 -13.36 17.14 0.24
N LEU A 86 -14.28 16.21 0.46
CA LEU A 86 -14.15 15.13 1.44
C LEU A 86 -14.14 13.79 0.70
N LYS A 87 -13.17 12.93 1.02
CA LYS A 87 -13.00 11.62 0.39
C LYS A 87 -12.66 10.57 1.45
N CYS A 88 -13.33 9.43 1.38
CA CYS A 88 -12.96 8.24 2.15
C CYS A 88 -12.46 7.16 1.20
N THR A 89 -11.31 6.56 1.51
CA THR A 89 -10.71 5.47 0.74
C THR A 89 -10.73 4.19 1.57
N ALA A 90 -11.11 3.08 0.96
CA ALA A 90 -11.06 1.75 1.55
C ALA A 90 -9.98 0.92 0.84
N THR A 91 -9.01 0.39 1.60
CA THR A 91 -7.88 -0.38 1.09
C THR A 91 -7.82 -1.74 1.77
N ILE A 92 -7.56 -2.81 1.01
CA ILE A 92 -7.22 -4.12 1.57
C ILE A 92 -5.73 -4.36 1.31
N GLU A 93 -4.91 -4.30 2.36
CA GLU A 93 -3.45 -4.48 2.28
C GLU A 93 -3.02 -5.95 2.23
N THR A 94 -3.75 -6.78 1.48
CA THR A 94 -3.36 -8.19 1.27
C THR A 94 -3.44 -8.54 -0.20
N LEU A 95 -2.33 -8.30 -0.90
CA LEU A 95 -1.98 -9.06 -2.08
C LEU A 95 -1.61 -10.47 -1.60
N TYR A 96 -2.60 -11.35 -1.45
CA TYR A 96 -2.39 -12.75 -1.13
C TYR A 96 -1.31 -13.33 -2.06
N LEU A 97 -0.17 -13.72 -1.49
CA LEU A 97 0.93 -14.36 -2.22
C LEU A 97 1.11 -15.77 -1.66
N SER A 98 0.80 -16.76 -2.48
CA SER A 98 0.91 -18.19 -2.13
C SER A 98 1.72 -18.91 -3.19
N SER A 99 2.65 -19.76 -2.75
CA SER A 99 3.48 -20.60 -3.59
C SER A 99 3.61 -21.99 -2.96
N ASP A 100 3.45 -23.02 -3.78
CA ASP A 100 3.68 -24.41 -3.39
C ASP A 100 4.82 -24.96 -4.25
N GLU A 101 5.83 -25.55 -3.62
CA GLU A 101 7.05 -26.04 -4.29
C GLU A 101 7.32 -27.50 -3.91
N HIS A 102 7.49 -28.35 -4.91
CA HIS A 102 7.74 -29.78 -4.74
C HIS A 102 8.99 -30.22 -5.51
N SER A 103 9.94 -30.87 -4.84
CA SER A 103 11.13 -31.45 -5.46
C SER A 103 11.28 -32.93 -5.11
N GLN A 104 11.68 -33.74 -6.10
CA GLN A 104 11.97 -35.17 -5.96
C GLN A 104 13.39 -35.44 -6.42
N GLN A 105 14.12 -36.25 -5.66
CA GLN A 105 15.45 -36.71 -6.04
C GLN A 105 15.36 -38.10 -6.69
N ILE A 106 16.36 -38.41 -7.52
CA ILE A 106 16.48 -39.74 -8.15
C ILE A 106 16.66 -40.79 -7.04
N ASN A 107 15.77 -41.79 -6.98
CA ASN A 107 15.96 -42.96 -6.15
C ASN A 107 17.02 -43.87 -6.78
N ASN A 108 18.30 -43.64 -6.45
CA ASN A 108 19.38 -44.53 -6.82
C ASN A 108 19.31 -45.80 -5.96
N ASN A 109 18.40 -46.72 -6.30
CA ASN A 109 18.50 -48.12 -5.88
C ASN A 109 19.62 -48.81 -6.68
N ASN A 110 20.86 -48.36 -6.46
CA ASN A 110 22.06 -49.04 -6.95
C ASN A 110 22.98 -49.27 -5.76
N ASN A 111 22.90 -50.47 -5.19
CA ASN A 111 23.98 -51.05 -4.39
C ASN A 111 25.25 -51.01 -5.24
N ASN A 112 26.13 -50.04 -5.02
CA ASN A 112 27.54 -50.09 -5.41
C ASN A 112 28.35 -49.10 -4.57
N ASN A 113 29.25 -49.63 -3.74
CA ASN A 113 30.24 -48.87 -2.97
C ASN A 113 31.12 -48.04 -3.92
N ILE A 114 31.01 -46.70 -3.85
CA ILE A 114 31.95 -45.76 -4.47
C ILE A 114 32.68 -45.02 -3.34
N PRO A 115 34.03 -45.03 -3.29
CA PRO A 115 34.78 -44.30 -2.26
C PRO A 115 34.74 -42.79 -2.52
N GLN A 116 34.55 -42.02 -1.45
CA GLN A 116 34.65 -40.56 -1.39
C GLN A 116 35.96 -40.06 -2.04
N GLY A 117 35.84 -39.32 -3.15
CA GLY A 117 36.99 -38.89 -3.94
C GLY A 117 36.75 -37.58 -4.70
N LYS A 118 37.09 -36.47 -4.03
CA LYS A 118 37.55 -35.16 -4.55
C LYS A 118 36.47 -34.24 -5.16
N SER A 119 36.02 -33.30 -4.32
CA SER A 119 35.37 -32.05 -4.73
C SER A 119 36.33 -31.19 -5.56
N TRP A 120 35.92 -30.80 -6.76
CA TRP A 120 36.53 -29.71 -7.52
C TRP A 120 35.49 -28.60 -7.72
N ILE A 121 35.26 -27.80 -6.68
CA ILE A 121 34.67 -26.47 -6.86
C ILE A 121 35.78 -25.52 -7.29
N THR A 122 35.97 -25.36 -8.60
CA THR A 122 36.62 -24.16 -9.15
C THR A 122 35.63 -23.01 -9.02
N SER A 123 35.81 -22.15 -8.02
CA SER A 123 35.20 -20.83 -7.98
C SER A 123 35.85 -19.96 -9.04
N THR A 124 35.36 -20.02 -10.27
CA THR A 124 35.55 -18.92 -11.23
C THR A 124 34.39 -17.96 -11.03
N ALA A 125 34.64 -16.92 -10.24
CA ALA A 125 33.87 -15.70 -10.32
C ALA A 125 34.23 -15.05 -11.67
N ASP A 126 33.26 -14.86 -12.55
CA ASP A 126 33.42 -14.08 -13.78
C ASP A 126 33.41 -12.57 -13.45
N PRO A 127 34.46 -11.80 -13.79
CA PRO A 127 34.42 -10.34 -13.74
C PRO A 127 34.46 -9.71 -15.15
N ALA A 128 33.47 -8.82 -15.40
CA ALA A 128 33.45 -7.68 -16.35
C ALA A 128 33.37 -7.99 -17.87
N SER A 129 32.71 -7.24 -18.78
CA SER A 129 31.98 -5.94 -18.84
C SER A 129 31.31 -5.85 -20.25
N SER A 130 30.23 -5.09 -20.51
CA SER A 130 30.18 -3.66 -20.90
C SER A 130 28.72 -3.18 -21.04
N ALA A 131 28.27 -2.03 -20.52
CA ALA A 131 28.73 -0.69 -20.92
C ALA A 131 28.89 0.33 -19.76
N SER A 132 29.84 1.24 -20.00
CA SER A 132 30.36 2.44 -19.29
C SER A 132 29.30 3.41 -18.73
N SER A 133 29.54 4.28 -17.72
CA SER A 133 30.75 5.07 -17.39
C SER A 133 30.78 5.71 -15.99
N PHE A 134 31.98 5.67 -15.38
CA PHE A 134 32.80 6.65 -14.64
C PHE A 134 32.25 7.56 -13.51
N TRP A 135 32.81 7.34 -12.32
CA TRP A 135 32.93 8.32 -11.23
C TRP A 135 34.03 9.35 -11.53
N ASN A 136 33.73 10.63 -11.36
CA ASN A 136 34.73 11.64 -11.01
C ASN A 136 34.09 12.74 -10.14
N GLY A 137 34.57 12.93 -8.90
CA GLY A 137 34.22 14.10 -8.08
C GLY A 137 32.99 14.01 -7.17
N GLY A 138 32.89 12.97 -6.33
CA GLY A 138 32.22 13.00 -5.02
C GLY A 138 30.75 13.45 -4.93
N LYS A 139 29.80 12.52 -5.13
CA LYS A 139 28.54 12.29 -4.39
C LYS A 139 27.75 11.15 -5.08
N ILE A 140 27.10 10.29 -4.31
CA ILE A 140 26.23 9.21 -4.83
C ILE A 140 24.83 9.82 -5.06
N LEU A 141 24.32 9.75 -6.30
CA LEU A 141 22.96 10.19 -6.65
C LEU A 141 22.09 8.99 -7.06
N SER A 142 20.86 9.01 -6.54
CA SER A 142 19.78 8.02 -6.76
C SER A 142 19.30 8.02 -8.23
N PRO A 143 18.83 6.89 -8.79
CA PRO A 143 18.67 6.72 -10.24
C PRO A 143 17.48 7.48 -10.87
N SER A 144 16.68 8.22 -10.10
CA SER A 144 15.40 8.77 -10.60
C SER A 144 15.45 10.20 -11.12
N LEU A 145 16.64 10.79 -11.35
CA LEU A 145 16.77 12.13 -11.95
C LEU A 145 17.91 12.18 -12.99
N LEU A 146 17.69 11.59 -14.17
CA LEU A 146 18.62 11.71 -15.32
C LEU A 146 17.87 11.69 -16.67
N LEU A 147 16.70 12.32 -16.71
CA LEU A 147 16.05 12.76 -17.93
C LEU A 147 15.84 14.27 -17.78
N LEU A 148 16.51 15.04 -18.64
CA LEU A 148 16.63 16.51 -18.71
C LEU A 148 17.95 17.05 -18.10
N LEU A 149 18.75 17.70 -18.96
CA LEU A 149 20.15 18.17 -18.81
C LEU A 149 21.16 17.06 -19.12
N LEU A 150 21.61 16.84 -20.37
CA LEU A 150 22.58 17.68 -21.09
C LEU A 150 22.55 17.36 -22.60
N HIS A 151 21.79 18.14 -23.39
CA HIS A 151 22.16 18.48 -24.76
C HIS A 151 22.55 19.95 -24.75
N ARG A 152 23.82 20.22 -24.43
CA ARG A 152 24.62 21.26 -25.06
C ARG A 152 26.09 21.00 -24.79
#